data_AF-A0A9Q1CNH1-F1
#
_entry.id   AF-A0A9Q1CNH1-F1
#
_cell.length_a   1.000
_cell.length_b   1.000
_cell.length_c   1.000
_cell.angle_alpha   90.00
_cell.angle_beta   90.00
_cell.angle_gamma   90.00
#
_symmetry.space_group_name_H-M   'P 1'
#
loop_
_entity.id
_entity.type
_entity.pdbx_description
1 polymer ?
#
loop_
_entity_poly.entity_id
_entity_poly.type
_entity_poly.pdbx_seq_one_letter_code
_entity_poly.pdbx_strand_id
1 'polypeptide(L)'
;MHKDQEKVNRALQEQNQQQRNKMFADLKKEGLYKRNVQEIMKGSTDVVKLRDHGSSPPVFCIKCKGTYSQSNFRKHKLCCTVLQAEAPPAKAMSPSLYTLHEENGDFTENILARLKKDEIGQACLADDAILTVGKSLWHEKRNKKDKQLEGRKAVMKAMRRLGALVIQFKEEMKRSGKDEEEVSVIKMFERKNFQELEETIRYVTARDDTEESLKYGLKNELKFLMKKAAFILKADLLVKEKDQQAKEIEKFEVVFEMRKHTLFADAEYQMLKNRQVKTRKPQEQPIEQDVIKIKEFIQTKTSQMLNDNAEWTASEFSLLRDLIVCRLTLFNARRGGEPCRLTLQEWGEAAKGCWIDPEEQEKIEDPLEKELVKRTKIAYQTGKGNNRLVSVLIPEDCLNAVMILANADIRAVAGIPTKNMYLFPYTQQSMDHPSGWYCVNRVAKMAELKDITKMTATGMRHRVSTMFAMMDVPDFDRERFYDHMGHSKNINKHVYQAPLAISTITKVGKHLYNFDNGKCSFCTIIGSCITSYLQVCLNEESGAH
;
A
#
# COMPACT_ATOMS: atom_id res chain seq x y z
N MET A 1 -8.82 29.25 44.22
CA MET A 1 -8.01 29.52 43.02
C MET A 1 -8.88 29.37 41.79
N HIS A 2 -8.79 30.29 40.81
CA HIS A 2 -9.59 30.40 39.56
C HIS A 2 -10.95 31.12 39.64
N LYS A 3 -11.22 31.95 40.66
CA LYS A 3 -12.46 32.77 40.75
C LYS A 3 -12.57 33.84 39.66
N ASP A 4 -11.48 34.10 38.94
CA ASP A 4 -11.39 35.18 37.95
C ASP A 4 -11.53 34.64 36.52
N GLN A 5 -11.65 33.31 36.35
CA GLN A 5 -11.85 32.70 35.04
C GLN A 5 -13.34 32.55 34.73
N GLU A 6 -13.78 33.25 33.69
CA GLU A 6 -15.19 33.33 33.26
C GLU A 6 -15.85 31.95 33.06
N LYS A 7 -15.13 30.99 32.45
CA LYS A 7 -15.62 29.61 32.25
C LYS A 7 -15.84 28.86 33.57
N VAL A 8 -15.02 29.12 34.60
CA VAL A 8 -15.14 28.50 35.93
C VAL A 8 -16.33 29.10 36.68
N ASN A 9 -16.51 30.42 36.61
CA ASN A 9 -17.66 31.09 37.20
C ASN A 9 -18.98 30.64 36.57
N ARG A 10 -19.04 30.52 35.23
CA ARG A 10 -20.22 29.96 34.54
C ARG A 10 -20.53 28.53 35.01
N ALA A 11 -19.52 27.69 35.20
CA ALA A 11 -19.73 26.34 35.71
C ALA A 11 -20.21 26.33 37.17
N LEU A 12 -19.70 27.24 38.02
CA LEU A 12 -20.13 27.38 39.41
C LEU A 12 -21.57 27.90 39.55
N GLN A 13 -22.02 28.75 38.63
CA GLN A 13 -23.38 29.32 38.60
C GLN A 13 -24.43 28.35 38.02
N GLU A 14 -24.03 27.26 37.38
CA GLU A 14 -24.95 26.27 36.82
C GLU A 14 -25.68 25.48 37.92
N GLN A 15 -27.01 25.61 37.93
CA GLN A 15 -27.88 25.00 38.94
C GLN A 15 -28.13 23.52 38.64
N ASN A 16 -28.13 23.12 37.37
CA ASN A 16 -28.27 21.72 36.99
C ASN A 16 -26.98 20.94 37.26
N GLN A 17 -27.02 20.03 38.23
CA GLN A 17 -25.86 19.25 38.65
C GLN A 17 -25.21 18.45 37.51
N GLN A 18 -26.00 17.88 36.60
CA GLN A 18 -25.48 17.11 35.47
C GLN A 18 -24.72 18.01 34.48
N GLN A 19 -25.28 19.19 34.20
CA GLN A 19 -24.70 20.17 33.30
C GLN A 19 -23.44 20.80 33.90
N ARG A 20 -23.47 21.12 35.20
CA ARG A 20 -22.30 21.57 35.97
C ARG A 20 -21.15 20.57 35.93
N ASN A 21 -21.44 19.29 36.18
CA ASN A 21 -20.44 18.22 36.13
C ASN A 21 -19.83 18.07 34.72
N LYS A 22 -20.64 18.24 33.68
CA LYS A 22 -20.17 18.23 32.28
C LYS A 22 -19.23 19.40 32.00
N MET A 23 -19.56 20.61 32.43
CA MET A 23 -18.70 21.79 32.27
C MET A 23 -17.35 21.62 32.97
N PHE A 24 -17.33 21.11 34.20
CA PHE A 24 -16.06 20.80 34.89
C PHE A 24 -15.27 19.68 34.22
N ALA A 25 -15.94 18.66 33.69
CA ALA A 25 -15.27 17.61 32.94
C ALA A 25 -14.62 18.15 31.65
N ASP A 26 -15.25 19.10 30.97
CA ASP A 26 -14.69 19.74 29.78
C ASP A 26 -13.52 20.68 30.12
N LEU A 27 -13.61 21.43 31.21
CA LEU A 27 -12.48 22.21 31.75
C LEU A 27 -11.28 21.31 32.10
N LYS A 28 -11.52 20.16 32.74
CA LYS A 28 -10.48 19.17 33.04
C LYS A 28 -9.83 18.62 31.76
N LYS A 29 -10.62 18.30 30.73
CA LYS A 29 -10.09 17.85 29.43
C LYS A 29 -9.21 18.93 28.81
N GLU A 30 -9.68 20.18 28.80
CA GLU A 30 -8.94 21.31 28.23
C GLU A 30 -7.61 21.56 28.97
N GLY A 31 -7.63 21.54 30.30
CA GLY A 31 -6.41 21.69 31.12
C GLY A 31 -5.41 20.55 30.92
N LEU A 32 -5.88 19.30 30.94
CA LEU A 32 -5.03 18.13 30.68
C LEU A 32 -4.47 18.13 29.26
N TYR A 33 -5.26 18.53 28.28
CA TYR A 33 -4.80 18.69 26.91
C TYR A 33 -3.64 19.67 26.83
N LYS A 34 -3.79 20.88 27.41
CA LYS A 34 -2.73 21.89 27.42
C LYS A 34 -1.44 21.39 28.07
N ARG A 35 -1.54 20.79 29.26
CA ARG A 35 -0.38 20.19 29.93
C ARG A 35 0.27 19.12 29.05
N ASN A 36 -0.50 18.17 28.56
CA ASN A 36 0.03 17.06 27.77
C ASN A 36 0.70 17.56 26.49
N VAL A 37 0.10 18.52 25.80
CA VAL A 37 0.69 19.14 24.62
C VAL A 37 2.00 19.84 24.97
N GLN A 38 2.05 20.62 26.06
CA GLN A 38 3.29 21.28 26.52
C GLN A 38 4.40 20.28 26.87
N GLU A 39 4.07 19.20 27.57
CA GLU A 39 5.05 18.15 27.91
C GLU A 39 5.55 17.43 26.65
N ILE A 40 4.64 17.12 25.72
CA ILE A 40 5.01 16.51 24.44
C ILE A 40 5.89 17.44 23.60
N MET A 41 5.60 18.75 23.58
CA MET A 41 6.43 19.74 22.90
C MET A 41 7.84 19.81 23.47
N LYS A 42 8.01 19.60 24.78
CA LYS A 42 9.33 19.51 25.44
C LYS A 42 10.05 18.18 25.20
N GLY A 43 9.47 17.27 24.42
CA GLY A 43 10.01 15.93 24.17
C GLY A 43 9.71 14.90 25.27
N SER A 44 8.87 15.25 26.25
CA SER A 44 8.47 14.33 27.32
C SER A 44 7.44 13.31 26.82
N THR A 45 7.55 12.08 27.29
CA THR A 45 6.56 11.01 27.09
C THR A 45 5.54 10.93 28.23
N ASP A 46 5.67 11.79 29.25
CA ASP A 46 4.76 11.87 30.39
C ASP A 46 3.44 12.55 30.01
N VAL A 47 2.50 11.75 29.52
CA VAL A 47 1.18 12.18 29.05
C VAL A 47 0.09 11.66 29.98
N VAL A 48 -0.66 12.57 30.60
CA VAL A 48 -1.71 12.24 31.57
C VAL A 48 -3.02 11.85 30.87
N LYS A 49 -3.49 10.62 31.08
CA LYS A 49 -4.75 10.11 30.52
C LYS A 49 -5.93 10.47 31.43
N LEU A 50 -7.13 10.66 30.85
CA LEU A 50 -8.37 10.91 31.63
C LEU A 50 -8.81 9.70 32.47
N ARG A 51 -8.41 8.49 32.04
CA ARG A 51 -8.62 7.22 32.74
C ARG A 51 -7.37 6.39 32.54
N ASP A 52 -6.62 6.15 33.61
CA ASP A 52 -5.34 5.47 33.53
C ASP A 52 -5.52 3.95 33.67
N HIS A 53 -6.03 3.33 32.61
CA HIS A 53 -6.17 1.89 32.53
C HIS A 53 -5.44 1.35 31.30
N GLY A 54 -4.34 0.65 31.55
CA GLY A 54 -3.58 -0.11 30.57
C GLY A 54 -2.36 0.63 29.97
N SER A 55 -1.43 -0.18 29.48
CA SER A 55 -0.14 0.25 28.88
C SER A 55 -0.25 0.81 27.46
N SER A 56 -1.45 0.81 26.85
CA SER A 56 -1.58 1.25 25.46
C SER A 56 -1.29 2.76 25.29
N PRO A 57 -0.76 3.16 24.10
CA PRO A 57 -0.35 4.55 23.84
C PRO A 57 -1.48 5.56 24.06
N PRO A 58 -1.17 6.79 24.49
CA PRO A 58 -2.18 7.84 24.56
C PRO A 58 -2.61 8.27 23.16
N VAL A 59 -3.85 8.74 23.04
CA VAL A 59 -4.42 9.38 21.85
C VAL A 59 -5.30 10.56 22.28
N PHE A 60 -5.23 11.65 21.52
CA PHE A 60 -6.07 12.82 21.71
C PHE A 60 -7.35 12.72 20.89
N CYS A 61 -8.48 13.10 21.48
CA CYS A 61 -9.70 13.33 20.72
C CYS A 61 -9.69 14.74 20.15
N ILE A 62 -9.75 14.87 18.82
CA ILE A 62 -9.73 16.17 18.15
C ILE A 62 -10.95 17.02 18.50
N LYS A 63 -12.07 16.39 18.87
CA LYS A 63 -13.32 17.11 19.22
C LYS A 63 -13.35 17.61 20.65
N CYS A 64 -13.19 16.72 21.63
CA CYS A 64 -13.37 17.07 23.04
C CYS A 64 -12.06 17.43 23.75
N LYS A 65 -10.94 17.44 23.02
CA LYS A 65 -9.58 17.64 23.53
C LYS A 65 -9.17 16.62 24.64
N GLY A 66 -9.96 15.57 24.86
CA GLY A 66 -9.66 14.58 25.88
C GLY A 66 -8.52 13.63 25.47
N THR A 67 -7.71 13.23 26.44
CA THR A 67 -6.61 12.26 26.26
C THR A 67 -7.03 10.88 26.76
N TYR A 68 -6.96 9.87 25.88
CA TYR A 68 -7.43 8.51 26.14
C TYR A 68 -6.37 7.47 25.78
N SER A 69 -6.46 6.27 26.35
CA SER A 69 -5.69 5.12 25.88
C SER A 69 -6.20 4.63 24.51
N GLN A 70 -5.31 4.25 23.59
CA GLN A 70 -5.68 3.79 22.24
C GLN A 70 -6.68 2.62 22.25
N SER A 71 -6.54 1.69 23.19
CA SER A 71 -7.46 0.56 23.37
C SER A 71 -8.90 0.99 23.68
N ASN A 72 -9.06 2.00 24.54
CA ASN A 72 -10.37 2.52 24.97
C ASN A 72 -10.93 3.64 24.09
N PHE A 73 -10.17 4.16 23.12
CA PHE A 73 -10.66 5.24 22.25
C PHE A 73 -11.89 4.83 21.43
N ARG A 74 -12.01 3.54 21.07
CA ARG A 74 -13.21 3.00 20.39
C ARG A 74 -14.47 3.22 21.23
N LYS A 75 -14.40 3.00 22.54
CA LYS A 75 -15.52 3.23 23.47
C LYS A 75 -15.83 4.71 23.58
N HIS A 76 -14.80 5.56 23.67
CA HIS A 76 -14.97 7.01 23.67
C HIS A 76 -15.67 7.54 22.41
N LYS A 77 -15.32 7.00 21.24
CA LYS A 77 -15.87 7.43 19.95
C LYS A 77 -17.41 7.34 19.90
N LEU A 78 -17.99 6.39 20.62
CA LEU A 78 -19.43 6.16 20.70
C LEU A 78 -20.15 7.11 21.69
N CYS A 79 -19.45 7.64 22.69
CA CYS A 79 -20.04 8.46 23.77
C CYS A 79 -19.53 9.90 23.82
N CYS A 80 -18.75 10.34 22.82
CA CYS A 80 -18.22 11.70 22.78
C CYS A 80 -19.37 12.71 22.65
N THR A 81 -19.73 13.38 23.75
CA THR A 81 -20.88 14.28 23.92
C THR A 81 -20.88 15.59 23.10
N VAL A 82 -19.99 15.71 22.11
CA VAL A 82 -19.93 16.82 21.13
C VAL A 82 -20.58 16.40 19.80
N LEU A 83 -21.41 15.37 19.81
CA LEU A 83 -22.24 14.98 18.67
C LEU A 83 -23.46 15.93 18.64
N GLN A 84 -23.33 17.07 17.96
CA GLN A 84 -24.49 17.61 17.24
C GLN A 84 -24.83 16.62 16.12
N ALA A 85 -26.13 16.44 15.85
CA ALA A 85 -26.70 15.34 15.07
C ALA A 85 -26.17 15.18 13.61
N GLU A 86 -25.34 16.11 13.13
CA GLU A 86 -24.81 16.10 11.76
C GLU A 86 -23.27 16.10 11.68
N ALA A 87 -22.56 16.00 12.81
CA ALA A 87 -21.10 16.13 12.83
C ALA A 87 -20.34 14.79 12.60
N PRO A 88 -19.26 14.75 11.81
CA PRO A 88 -18.49 13.54 11.54
C PRO A 88 -17.93 12.90 12.83
N PRO A 89 -17.71 11.58 12.88
CA PRO A 89 -17.38 10.88 14.13
C PRO A 89 -16.05 11.33 14.75
N ALA A 90 -15.92 11.21 16.08
CA ALA A 90 -14.69 11.55 16.80
C ALA A 90 -13.47 10.79 16.25
N LYS A 91 -12.38 11.52 15.96
CA LYS A 91 -11.12 10.97 15.42
C LYS A 91 -10.04 11.02 16.48
N ALA A 92 -9.25 9.95 16.55
CA ALA A 92 -8.06 9.86 17.38
C ALA A 92 -6.90 10.58 16.69
N MET A 93 -6.10 11.26 17.48
CA MET A 93 -4.85 11.88 17.07
C MET A 93 -3.71 11.33 17.92
N SER A 94 -2.62 10.93 17.27
CA SER A 94 -1.45 10.44 18.00
C SER A 94 -0.71 11.61 18.68
N PRO A 95 -0.23 11.45 19.92
CA PRO A 95 0.73 12.37 20.54
C PRO A 95 1.97 12.61 19.69
N SER A 96 2.37 11.64 18.86
CA SER A 96 3.49 11.79 17.94
C SER A 96 3.28 12.83 16.83
N LEU A 97 2.08 13.37 16.66
CA LEU A 97 1.83 14.51 15.76
C LEU A 97 2.20 15.85 16.41
N TYR A 98 2.39 15.88 17.73
CA TYR A 98 2.80 17.04 18.52
C TYR A 98 4.31 17.06 18.78
N THR A 99 4.98 15.90 18.72
CA THR A 99 6.45 15.76 18.82
C THR A 99 7.14 16.16 17.51
N LEU A 100 6.98 17.40 17.05
CA LEU A 100 7.84 17.92 15.96
C LEU A 100 9.27 18.24 16.43
N HIS A 101 9.60 17.94 17.69
CA HIS A 101 10.97 17.81 18.16
C HIS A 101 11.45 16.37 17.95
N GLU A 102 12.08 16.15 16.79
CA GLU A 102 13.00 15.04 16.56
C GLU A 102 14.42 15.61 16.64
N GLU A 103 15.38 14.84 17.15
CA GLU A 103 16.81 15.15 17.09
C GLU A 103 17.12 15.66 15.68
N ASN A 104 17.55 16.92 15.56
CA ASN A 104 17.57 17.70 14.31
C ASN A 104 18.33 17.03 13.11
N GLY A 105 18.97 15.88 13.31
CA GLY A 105 19.68 15.10 12.31
C GLY A 105 18.84 14.14 11.46
N ASP A 106 17.93 13.32 12.02
CA ASP A 106 17.39 12.14 11.29
C ASP A 106 16.55 12.51 10.05
N PHE A 107 15.55 13.38 10.22
CA PHE A 107 14.75 13.89 9.11
C PHE A 107 15.60 14.68 8.11
N THR A 108 16.58 15.44 8.60
CA THR A 108 17.49 16.23 7.76
C THR A 108 18.34 15.32 6.87
N GLU A 109 18.96 14.29 7.44
CA GLU A 109 19.84 13.34 6.74
C GLU A 109 19.06 12.43 5.78
N ASN A 110 17.91 11.92 6.22
CA ASN A 110 17.15 10.92 5.46
C ASN A 110 16.21 11.52 4.41
N ILE A 111 15.76 12.76 4.60
CA ILE A 111 14.79 13.40 3.73
C ILE A 111 15.34 14.68 3.12
N LEU A 112 15.67 15.71 3.92
CA LEU A 112 15.97 17.05 3.40
C LEU A 112 17.25 17.09 2.55
N ALA A 113 18.33 16.47 3.02
CA ALA A 113 19.61 16.39 2.31
C ALA A 113 19.52 15.61 0.99
N ARG A 114 18.48 14.78 0.84
CA ARG A 114 18.25 13.92 -0.32
C ARG A 114 17.19 14.46 -1.27
N LEU A 115 16.53 15.56 -0.94
CA LEU A 115 15.64 16.26 -1.87
C LEU A 115 16.46 16.76 -3.07
N LYS A 116 15.88 16.63 -4.26
CA LYS A 116 16.49 17.18 -5.47
C LYS A 116 16.55 18.71 -5.34
N LYS A 117 17.72 19.28 -5.60
CA LYS A 117 18.02 20.72 -5.53
C LYS A 117 17.52 21.46 -6.79
N ASP A 118 16.22 21.38 -7.04
CA ASP A 118 15.53 22.16 -8.07
C ASP A 118 14.49 23.09 -7.43
N GLU A 119 13.80 23.88 -8.24
CA GLU A 119 12.78 24.86 -7.79
C GLU A 119 11.73 24.22 -6.85
N ILE A 120 11.24 23.03 -7.20
CA ILE A 120 10.30 22.27 -6.34
C ILE A 120 10.95 21.92 -5.00
N GLY A 121 12.22 21.50 -5.01
CA GLY A 121 12.97 21.22 -3.78
C GLY A 121 13.13 22.46 -2.91
N GLN A 122 13.43 23.62 -3.50
CA GLN A 122 13.53 24.89 -2.78
C GLN A 122 12.18 25.30 -2.18
N ALA A 123 11.10 25.19 -2.94
CA ALA A 123 9.75 25.44 -2.44
C ALA A 123 9.39 24.53 -1.25
N CYS A 124 9.83 23.27 -1.25
CA CYS A 124 9.65 22.36 -0.11
C CYS A 124 10.40 22.80 1.15
N LEU A 125 11.55 23.47 1.00
CA LEU A 125 12.37 23.95 2.12
C LEU A 125 11.90 25.31 2.64
N ALA A 126 11.31 26.13 1.77
CA ALA A 126 10.81 27.46 2.12
C ALA A 126 9.43 27.42 2.81
N ASP A 127 8.62 26.39 2.55
CA ASP A 127 7.27 26.26 3.12
C ASP A 127 7.27 25.37 4.39
N ASP A 128 7.08 26.01 5.56
CA ASP A 128 6.99 25.35 6.87
C ASP A 128 5.90 24.28 6.96
N ALA A 129 4.81 24.43 6.22
CA ALA A 129 3.73 23.43 6.19
C ALA A 129 4.16 22.19 5.40
N ILE A 130 4.94 22.32 4.32
CA ILE A 130 5.52 21.17 3.62
C ILE A 130 6.49 20.43 4.53
N LEU A 131 7.35 21.16 5.26
CA LEU A 131 8.26 20.57 6.25
C LEU A 131 7.51 19.81 7.34
N THR A 132 6.44 20.42 7.88
CA THR A 132 5.59 19.80 8.91
C THR A 132 4.93 18.51 8.42
N VAL A 133 4.39 18.52 7.20
CA VAL A 133 3.82 17.31 6.58
C VAL A 133 4.92 16.26 6.36
N GLY A 134 6.08 16.66 5.85
CA GLY A 134 7.23 15.77 5.65
C GLY A 134 7.68 15.06 6.91
N LYS A 135 7.89 15.82 8.00
CA LYS A 135 8.26 15.30 9.32
C LYS A 135 7.23 14.29 9.82
N SER A 136 5.95 14.66 9.81
CA SER A 136 4.86 13.78 10.26
C SER A 136 4.82 12.46 9.47
N LEU A 137 4.96 12.51 8.15
CA LEU A 137 4.99 11.32 7.30
C LEU A 137 6.24 10.46 7.55
N TRP A 138 7.40 11.08 7.83
CA TRP A 138 8.61 10.35 8.17
C TRP A 138 8.50 9.62 9.51
N HIS A 139 7.94 10.26 10.53
CA HIS A 139 7.64 9.64 11.81
C HIS A 139 6.80 8.36 11.69
N GLU A 140 5.81 8.33 10.77
CA GLU A 140 4.98 7.15 10.51
C GLU A 140 5.73 5.97 9.84
N LYS A 141 6.91 6.24 9.27
CA LYS A 141 7.64 5.32 8.38
C LYS A 141 9.01 4.91 8.92
N ARG A 142 9.71 5.77 9.67
CA ARG A 142 11.11 5.61 10.09
C ARG A 142 11.42 4.30 10.83
N ASN A 143 10.45 3.79 11.60
CA ASN A 143 10.62 2.56 12.39
C ASN A 143 10.46 1.26 11.57
N LYS A 144 10.01 1.35 10.31
CA LYS A 144 9.86 0.18 9.43
C LYS A 144 11.17 -0.09 8.70
N LYS A 145 12.14 -0.69 9.42
CA LYS A 145 13.52 -0.90 8.93
C LYS A 145 13.56 -1.64 7.59
N ASP A 146 12.72 -2.66 7.41
CA ASP A 146 12.56 -3.45 6.18
C ASP A 146 12.09 -2.63 4.96
N LYS A 147 11.40 -1.51 5.19
CA LYS A 147 10.77 -0.64 4.18
C LYS A 147 11.24 0.80 4.26
N GLN A 148 12.42 1.03 4.84
CA GLN A 148 12.89 2.38 5.12
C GLN A 148 13.12 3.16 3.82
N LEU A 149 13.68 2.51 2.79
CA LEU A 149 13.91 3.11 1.47
C LEU A 149 12.62 3.59 0.80
N GLU A 150 11.59 2.74 0.72
CA GLU A 150 10.28 3.13 0.19
C GLU A 150 9.59 4.15 1.10
N GLY A 151 9.84 4.08 2.40
CA GLY A 151 9.46 5.09 3.38
C GLY A 151 9.98 6.47 2.96
N ARG A 152 11.31 6.62 2.84
CA ARG A 152 11.99 7.86 2.44
C ARG A 152 11.48 8.35 1.09
N LYS A 153 11.45 7.48 0.07
CA LYS A 153 10.97 7.82 -1.29
C LYS A 153 9.54 8.34 -1.28
N ALA A 154 8.65 7.72 -0.51
CA ALA A 154 7.27 8.15 -0.40
C ALA A 154 7.11 9.52 0.29
N VAL A 155 7.90 9.80 1.33
CA VAL A 155 7.89 11.11 2.02
C VAL A 155 8.39 12.19 1.08
N MET A 156 9.57 12.01 0.47
CA MET A 156 10.12 12.98 -0.49
C MET A 156 9.17 13.22 -1.67
N LYS A 157 8.53 12.15 -2.18
CA LYS A 157 7.52 12.28 -3.23
C LYS A 157 6.34 13.12 -2.76
N ALA A 158 5.80 12.88 -1.56
CA ALA A 158 4.70 13.66 -1.00
C ALA A 158 5.06 15.15 -0.85
N MET A 159 6.23 15.45 -0.27
CA MET A 159 6.72 16.82 -0.14
C MET A 159 6.84 17.51 -1.49
N ARG A 160 7.51 16.87 -2.46
CA ARG A 160 7.69 17.44 -3.80
C ARG A 160 6.37 17.63 -4.55
N ARG A 161 5.36 16.79 -4.31
CA ARG A 161 4.02 16.99 -4.88
C ARG A 161 3.32 18.21 -4.28
N LEU A 162 3.47 18.44 -2.97
CA LEU A 162 2.98 19.67 -2.35
C LEU A 162 3.75 20.90 -2.85
N GLY A 163 5.08 20.82 -2.98
CA GLY A 163 5.88 21.92 -3.52
C GLY A 163 5.48 22.29 -4.94
N ALA A 164 5.28 21.29 -5.81
CA ALA A 164 4.79 21.53 -7.17
C ALA A 164 3.38 22.14 -7.19
N LEU A 165 2.50 21.75 -6.27
CA LEU A 165 1.17 22.35 -6.15
C LEU A 165 1.25 23.82 -5.71
N VAL A 166 2.09 24.15 -4.73
CA VAL A 166 2.24 25.53 -4.23
C VAL A 166 2.80 26.46 -5.31
N ILE A 167 3.80 26.00 -6.07
CA ILE A 167 4.35 26.76 -7.21
C ILE A 167 3.26 27.05 -8.23
N GLN A 168 2.52 26.02 -8.67
CA GLN A 168 1.45 26.24 -9.65
C GLN A 168 0.30 27.08 -9.08
N PHE A 169 -0.05 26.89 -7.80
CA PHE A 169 -1.09 27.64 -7.14
C PHE A 169 -0.76 29.14 -7.04
N LYS A 170 0.52 29.49 -6.86
CA LYS A 170 0.97 30.89 -6.94
C LYS A 170 0.68 31.51 -8.31
N GLU A 171 0.88 30.76 -9.40
CA GLU A 171 0.56 31.22 -10.74
C GLU A 171 -0.95 31.35 -10.99
N GLU A 172 -1.78 30.44 -10.45
CA GLU A 172 -3.25 30.58 -10.56
C GLU A 172 -3.79 31.75 -9.73
N MET A 173 -3.18 32.04 -8.57
CA MET A 173 -3.52 33.21 -7.77
C MET A 173 -3.21 34.51 -8.52
N LYS A 174 -2.06 34.60 -9.20
CA LYS A 174 -1.71 35.73 -10.08
C LYS A 174 -2.73 35.90 -11.21
N ARG A 175 -3.06 34.82 -11.93
CA ARG A 175 -4.06 34.85 -13.02
C ARG A 175 -5.43 35.32 -12.55
N SER A 176 -5.79 34.99 -11.31
CA SER A 176 -7.06 35.37 -10.69
C SER A 176 -7.04 36.77 -10.06
N GLY A 177 -5.96 37.55 -10.25
CA GLY A 177 -5.81 38.90 -9.68
C GLY A 177 -5.61 38.93 -8.17
N LYS A 178 -5.25 37.80 -7.55
CA LYS A 178 -4.97 37.63 -6.12
C LYS A 178 -3.47 37.46 -5.89
N ASP A 179 -2.64 38.26 -6.57
CA ASP A 179 -1.19 38.16 -6.45
C ASP A 179 -0.77 38.45 -5.01
N GLU A 180 -0.03 37.51 -4.43
CA GLU A 180 0.48 37.58 -3.07
C GLU A 180 1.95 37.13 -3.07
N GLU A 181 2.77 37.86 -2.32
CA GLU A 181 4.21 37.64 -2.26
C GLU A 181 4.53 36.26 -1.64
N GLU A 182 3.85 35.94 -0.53
CA GLU A 182 3.98 34.70 0.22
C GLU A 182 2.80 33.74 -0.01
N VAL A 183 3.03 32.71 -0.83
CA VAL A 183 2.08 31.63 -1.07
C VAL A 183 2.58 30.35 -0.40
N SER A 184 1.74 29.74 0.44
CA SER A 184 2.06 28.52 1.19
C SER A 184 0.95 27.47 1.11
N VAL A 185 1.22 26.24 1.54
CA VAL A 185 0.20 25.18 1.65
C VAL A 185 -0.95 25.58 2.59
N ILE A 186 -0.67 26.31 3.66
CA ILE A 186 -1.73 26.80 4.57
C ILE A 186 -2.68 27.72 3.83
N LYS A 187 -2.14 28.66 3.04
CA LYS A 187 -2.92 29.56 2.20
C LYS A 187 -3.72 28.80 1.13
N MET A 188 -3.09 27.82 0.49
CA MET A 188 -3.73 26.94 -0.49
C MET A 188 -4.92 26.17 0.11
N PHE A 189 -4.88 25.86 1.41
CA PHE A 189 -5.98 25.21 2.14
C PHE A 189 -6.96 26.18 2.80
N GLU A 190 -6.99 27.46 2.42
CA GLU A 190 -8.07 28.36 2.79
C GLU A 190 -9.26 28.19 1.84
N ARG A 191 -10.48 28.08 2.38
CA ARG A 191 -11.69 27.87 1.56
C ARG A 191 -11.92 28.95 0.50
N LYS A 192 -11.43 30.17 0.72
CA LYS A 192 -11.58 31.30 -0.23
C LYS A 192 -10.74 31.15 -1.49
N ASN A 193 -9.74 30.27 -1.47
CA ASN A 193 -8.85 30.00 -2.58
C ASN A 193 -9.12 28.64 -3.26
N PHE A 194 -10.29 28.04 -2.97
CA PHE A 194 -10.60 26.70 -3.44
C PHE A 194 -10.72 26.65 -4.97
N GLN A 195 -11.18 27.72 -5.61
CA GLN A 195 -11.29 27.80 -7.06
C GLN A 195 -9.92 27.78 -7.73
N GLU A 196 -8.96 28.54 -7.21
CA GLU A 196 -7.58 28.54 -7.69
C GLU A 196 -6.91 27.18 -7.46
N LEU A 197 -7.22 26.50 -6.34
CA LEU A 197 -6.77 25.14 -6.10
C LEU A 197 -7.36 24.14 -7.12
N GLU A 198 -8.63 24.27 -7.50
CA GLU A 198 -9.24 23.43 -8.54
C GLU A 198 -8.50 23.57 -9.87
N GLU A 199 -8.22 24.81 -10.30
CA GLU A 199 -7.44 25.07 -11.53
C GLU A 199 -6.00 24.55 -11.42
N THR A 200 -5.37 24.72 -10.26
CA THR A 200 -4.03 24.18 -9.98
C THR A 200 -4.02 22.66 -10.17
N ILE A 201 -5.02 21.95 -9.65
CA ILE A 201 -5.11 20.50 -9.77
C ILE A 201 -5.35 20.09 -11.22
N ARG A 202 -6.23 20.80 -11.95
CA ARG A 202 -6.44 20.56 -13.39
C ARG A 202 -5.13 20.70 -14.16
N TYR A 203 -4.42 21.81 -13.96
CA TYR A 203 -3.16 22.10 -14.65
C TYR A 203 -2.07 21.06 -14.35
N VAL A 204 -1.78 20.79 -13.07
CA VAL A 204 -0.71 19.85 -12.67
C VAL A 204 -1.00 18.41 -13.14
N THR A 205 -2.28 18.08 -13.37
CA THR A 205 -2.69 16.75 -13.80
C THR A 205 -2.93 16.60 -15.30
N ALA A 206 -2.84 17.67 -16.09
CA ALA A 206 -2.84 17.59 -17.54
C ALA A 206 -1.51 17.00 -18.08
N ARG A 207 -1.55 16.36 -19.26
CA ARG A 207 -0.36 16.06 -20.08
C ARG A 207 -0.41 16.95 -21.30
N ASP A 208 0.50 17.92 -21.35
CA ASP A 208 0.70 18.84 -22.46
C ASP A 208 -0.58 19.60 -22.86
N ASP A 209 -0.47 20.58 -23.76
CA ASP A 209 -1.55 21.55 -24.09
C ASP A 209 -2.75 20.94 -24.85
N THR A 210 -2.86 19.61 -24.89
CA THR A 210 -4.01 18.89 -25.44
C THR A 210 -4.87 18.40 -24.29
N GLU A 211 -6.09 18.94 -24.15
CA GLU A 211 -7.08 18.61 -23.10
C GLU A 211 -7.40 17.10 -22.96
N GLU A 212 -6.96 16.26 -23.89
CA GLU A 212 -7.39 14.87 -24.02
C GLU A 212 -6.63 13.83 -23.17
N SER A 213 -5.50 14.15 -22.51
CA SER A 213 -4.77 13.12 -21.74
C SER A 213 -4.40 13.49 -20.30
N LEU A 214 -5.28 13.16 -19.36
CA LEU A 214 -5.08 13.39 -17.94
C LEU A 214 -4.19 12.34 -17.27
N LYS A 215 -3.32 12.78 -16.35
CA LYS A 215 -2.50 11.94 -15.46
C LYS A 215 -3.36 11.39 -14.31
N TYR A 216 -4.32 10.50 -14.61
CA TYR A 216 -5.29 9.97 -13.64
C TYR A 216 -4.65 9.42 -12.35
N GLY A 217 -3.52 8.72 -12.46
CA GLY A 217 -2.80 8.18 -11.30
C GLY A 217 -2.26 9.28 -10.37
N LEU A 218 -1.74 10.37 -10.94
CA LEU A 218 -1.29 11.54 -10.18
C LEU A 218 -2.49 12.25 -9.54
N LYS A 219 -3.55 12.51 -10.31
CA LYS A 219 -4.76 13.17 -9.85
C LYS A 219 -5.35 12.46 -8.62
N ASN A 220 -5.47 11.13 -8.69
CA ASN A 220 -5.93 10.33 -7.55
C ASN A 220 -4.95 10.34 -6.36
N GLU A 221 -3.64 10.36 -6.60
CA GLU A 221 -2.64 10.49 -5.53
C GLU A 221 -2.73 11.84 -4.79
N LEU A 222 -2.91 12.94 -5.54
CA LEU A 222 -3.07 14.28 -4.98
C LEU A 222 -4.30 14.38 -4.06
N LYS A 223 -5.41 13.72 -4.43
CA LYS A 223 -6.62 13.64 -3.58
C LYS A 223 -6.30 13.15 -2.16
N PHE A 224 -5.59 12.02 -2.05
CA PHE A 224 -5.25 11.44 -0.75
C PHE A 224 -4.16 12.24 -0.03
N LEU A 225 -3.20 12.77 -0.78
CA LEU A 225 -2.13 13.60 -0.24
C LEU A 225 -2.68 14.87 0.41
N MET A 226 -3.54 15.63 -0.29
CA MET A 226 -4.12 16.87 0.26
C MET A 226 -4.96 16.60 1.50
N LYS A 227 -5.79 15.55 1.49
CA LYS A 227 -6.57 15.16 2.67
C LYS A 227 -5.68 14.82 3.87
N LYS A 228 -4.57 14.11 3.63
CA LYS A 228 -3.61 13.78 4.70
C LYS A 228 -2.84 15.01 5.17
N ALA A 229 -2.42 15.88 4.25
CA ALA A 229 -1.73 17.12 4.56
C ALA A 229 -2.61 18.07 5.38
N ALA A 230 -3.86 18.31 4.96
CA ALA A 230 -4.82 19.13 5.70
C ALA A 230 -5.04 18.61 7.12
N PHE A 231 -5.17 17.28 7.28
CA PHE A 231 -5.30 16.66 8.60
C PHE A 231 -4.05 16.89 9.49
N ILE A 232 -2.85 16.73 8.95
CA ILE A 232 -1.58 16.97 9.68
C ILE A 232 -1.46 18.45 10.06
N LEU A 233 -1.72 19.35 9.12
CA LEU A 233 -1.57 20.79 9.35
C LEU A 233 -2.61 21.34 10.31
N LYS A 234 -3.86 20.87 10.23
CA LYS A 234 -4.88 21.19 11.23
C LYS A 234 -4.43 20.78 12.63
N ALA A 235 -3.84 19.60 12.77
CA ALA A 235 -3.29 19.14 14.04
C ALA A 235 -2.22 20.12 14.53
N ASP A 236 -1.18 20.36 13.72
CA ASP A 236 -0.06 21.26 14.05
C ASP A 236 -0.51 22.67 14.44
N LEU A 237 -1.49 23.24 13.74
CA LEU A 237 -2.02 24.57 14.07
C LEU A 237 -2.75 24.59 15.41
N LEU A 238 -3.53 23.56 15.74
CA LEU A 238 -4.17 23.43 17.06
C LEU A 238 -3.15 23.25 18.18
N VAL A 239 -2.02 22.59 17.87
CA VAL A 239 -0.89 22.43 18.79
C VAL A 239 -0.25 23.78 19.10
N LYS A 240 -0.04 24.59 18.06
CA LYS A 240 0.55 25.93 18.13
C LYS A 240 -0.43 27.03 18.58
N GLU A 241 -1.60 26.64 19.08
CA GLU A 241 -2.69 27.55 19.50
C GLU A 241 -3.15 28.54 18.40
N LYS A 242 -2.92 28.21 17.12
CA LYS A 242 -3.39 28.97 15.96
C LYS A 242 -4.81 28.53 15.56
N ASP A 243 -5.73 28.61 16.51
CA ASP A 243 -7.10 28.08 16.40
C ASP A 243 -7.86 28.63 15.20
N GLN A 244 -7.65 29.91 14.84
CA GLN A 244 -8.32 30.53 13.69
C GLN A 244 -7.89 29.88 12.36
N GLN A 245 -6.59 29.65 12.17
CA GLN A 245 -6.08 28.98 10.96
C GLN A 245 -6.51 27.50 10.94
N ALA A 246 -6.49 26.82 12.09
CA ALA A 246 -6.97 25.44 12.18
C ALA A 246 -8.47 25.31 11.81
N LYS A 247 -9.28 26.28 12.23
CA LYS A 247 -10.70 26.37 11.87
C LYS A 247 -10.89 26.63 10.38
N GLU A 248 -10.04 27.42 9.74
CA GLU A 248 -10.09 27.62 8.30
C GLU A 248 -9.75 26.34 7.52
N ILE A 249 -8.72 25.58 7.93
CA ILE A 249 -8.43 24.26 7.35
C ILE A 249 -9.61 23.29 7.56
N GLU A 250 -10.26 23.33 8.72
CA GLU A 250 -11.45 22.51 8.96
C GLU A 250 -12.59 22.83 7.97
N LYS A 251 -12.85 24.12 7.71
CA LYS A 251 -13.86 24.51 6.72
C LYS A 251 -13.43 24.10 5.30
N PHE A 252 -12.14 24.17 4.99
CA PHE A 252 -11.60 23.64 3.75
C PHE A 252 -11.82 22.13 3.60
N GLU A 253 -11.58 21.33 4.65
CA GLU A 253 -11.82 19.88 4.61
C GLU A 253 -13.28 19.57 4.27
N VAL A 254 -14.24 20.35 4.80
CA VAL A 254 -15.67 20.21 4.48
C VAL A 254 -15.91 20.49 2.99
N VAL A 255 -15.43 21.62 2.47
CA VAL A 255 -15.59 21.98 1.04
C VAL A 255 -14.93 20.94 0.14
N PHE A 256 -13.72 20.49 0.50
CA PHE A 256 -12.97 19.47 -0.22
C PHE A 256 -13.75 18.15 -0.27
N GLU A 257 -14.34 17.70 0.83
CA GLU A 257 -15.12 16.46 0.84
C GLU A 257 -16.40 16.55 0.00
N MET A 258 -17.02 17.73 -0.11
CA MET A 258 -18.18 17.95 -0.98
C MET A 258 -17.77 17.99 -2.47
N ARG A 259 -16.68 18.68 -2.80
CA ARG A 259 -16.24 18.90 -4.20
C ARG A 259 -15.33 17.81 -4.77
N LYS A 260 -14.70 16.97 -3.95
CA LYS A 260 -13.79 15.90 -4.44
C LYS A 260 -14.47 14.92 -5.39
N HIS A 261 -15.79 14.75 -5.29
CA HIS A 261 -16.52 13.78 -6.12
C HIS A 261 -16.60 14.25 -7.57
N THR A 262 -16.77 15.55 -7.81
CA THR A 262 -16.73 16.12 -9.16
C THR A 262 -15.30 16.29 -9.64
N LEU A 263 -14.41 16.80 -8.79
CA LEU A 263 -13.02 17.11 -9.17
C LEU A 263 -12.20 15.86 -9.54
N PHE A 264 -12.46 14.71 -8.93
CA PHE A 264 -11.67 13.48 -9.12
C PHE A 264 -12.44 12.31 -9.77
N ALA A 265 -13.70 12.50 -10.19
CA ALA A 265 -14.52 11.42 -10.76
C ALA A 265 -13.89 10.76 -11.99
N ASP A 266 -13.33 11.57 -12.89
CA ASP A 266 -12.63 11.14 -14.09
C ASP A 266 -11.45 10.20 -13.78
N ALA A 267 -10.63 10.56 -12.79
CA ALA A 267 -9.51 9.75 -12.35
C ALA A 267 -9.97 8.44 -11.71
N GLU A 268 -10.99 8.47 -10.87
CA GLU A 268 -11.55 7.26 -10.25
C GLU A 268 -12.12 6.30 -11.30
N TYR A 269 -12.93 6.82 -12.22
CA TYR A 269 -13.53 6.05 -13.30
C TYR A 269 -12.46 5.44 -14.21
N GLN A 270 -11.49 6.23 -14.68
CA GLN A 270 -10.45 5.75 -15.59
C GLN A 270 -9.49 4.77 -14.90
N MET A 271 -9.18 4.96 -13.62
CA MET A 271 -8.42 3.97 -12.85
C MET A 271 -9.18 2.65 -12.71
N LEU A 272 -10.49 2.70 -12.49
CA LEU A 272 -11.34 1.50 -12.45
C LEU A 272 -11.41 0.81 -13.81
N LYS A 273 -11.67 1.58 -14.88
CA LYS A 273 -11.73 1.09 -16.26
C LYS A 273 -10.40 0.47 -16.70
N ASN A 274 -9.26 1.10 -16.40
CA ASN A 274 -7.95 0.55 -16.73
C ASN A 274 -7.71 -0.79 -16.02
N ARG A 275 -8.09 -0.91 -14.74
CA ARG A 275 -7.98 -2.16 -13.97
C ARG A 275 -8.92 -3.26 -14.45
N GLN A 276 -10.14 -2.91 -14.87
CA GLN A 276 -11.18 -3.89 -15.22
C GLN A 276 -11.21 -4.25 -16.71
N VAL A 277 -10.80 -3.35 -17.60
CA VAL A 277 -11.02 -3.49 -19.06
C VAL A 277 -9.71 -3.65 -19.81
N LYS A 278 -8.72 -2.79 -19.57
CA LYS A 278 -7.44 -2.86 -20.31
C LYS A 278 -6.62 -4.06 -19.88
N THR A 279 -6.37 -4.19 -18.58
CA THR A 279 -5.50 -5.27 -18.07
C THR A 279 -6.02 -6.66 -18.42
N ARG A 280 -7.35 -6.86 -18.56
CA ARG A 280 -7.96 -8.16 -18.88
C ARG A 280 -7.78 -8.63 -20.33
N LYS A 281 -7.41 -7.76 -21.26
CA LYS A 281 -7.28 -8.16 -22.67
C LYS A 281 -6.09 -9.12 -22.83
N PRO A 282 -6.26 -10.29 -23.48
CA PRO A 282 -5.15 -11.22 -23.70
C PRO A 282 -3.96 -10.58 -24.43
N GLN A 283 -4.23 -9.61 -25.32
CA GLN A 283 -3.22 -8.86 -26.08
C GLN A 283 -2.26 -8.01 -25.21
N GLU A 284 -2.65 -7.71 -23.97
CA GLU A 284 -1.86 -6.94 -22.99
C GLU A 284 -0.98 -7.82 -22.09
N GLN A 285 -1.05 -9.15 -22.24
CA GLN A 285 -0.20 -10.09 -21.50
C GLN A 285 1.16 -10.27 -22.18
N PRO A 286 2.23 -10.59 -21.42
CA PRO A 286 3.49 -11.02 -22.01
C PRO A 286 3.27 -12.22 -22.94
N ILE A 287 3.88 -12.19 -24.13
CA ILE A 287 3.80 -13.29 -25.08
C ILE A 287 4.62 -14.48 -24.58
N GLU A 288 4.17 -15.70 -24.91
CA GLU A 288 4.80 -16.94 -24.41
C GLU A 288 6.27 -17.05 -24.80
N GLN A 289 6.59 -16.68 -26.04
CA GLN A 289 7.96 -16.68 -26.57
C GLN A 289 8.92 -15.84 -25.71
N ASP A 290 8.49 -14.65 -25.27
CA ASP A 290 9.31 -13.77 -24.44
C ASP A 290 9.47 -14.31 -23.01
N VAL A 291 8.44 -14.97 -22.47
CA VAL A 291 8.49 -15.61 -21.14
C VAL A 291 9.48 -16.79 -21.13
N ILE A 292 9.49 -17.59 -22.19
CA ILE A 292 10.45 -18.69 -22.36
C ILE A 292 11.86 -18.13 -22.58
N LYS A 293 12.02 -17.18 -23.51
CA LYS A 293 13.31 -16.58 -23.85
C LYS A 293 13.99 -15.95 -22.64
N ILE A 294 13.26 -15.18 -21.82
CA ILE A 294 13.86 -14.57 -20.62
C ILE A 294 14.25 -15.61 -19.57
N LYS A 295 13.46 -16.69 -19.40
CA LYS A 295 13.80 -17.78 -18.48
C LYS A 295 15.10 -18.46 -18.92
N GLU A 296 15.18 -18.88 -20.18
CA GLU A 296 16.35 -19.56 -20.74
C GLU A 296 17.59 -18.67 -20.69
N PHE A 297 17.44 -17.38 -21.04
CA PHE A 297 18.52 -16.40 -20.93
C PHE A 297 19.06 -16.32 -19.50
N ILE A 298 18.17 -16.20 -18.50
CA ILE A 298 18.58 -16.14 -17.10
C ILE A 298 19.30 -17.42 -16.67
N GLN A 299 18.75 -18.60 -17.01
CA GLN A 299 19.33 -19.88 -16.62
C GLN A 299 20.71 -20.10 -17.24
N THR A 300 20.84 -19.85 -18.54
CA THR A 300 22.12 -19.95 -19.26
C THR A 300 23.14 -18.97 -18.70
N LYS A 301 22.77 -17.69 -18.56
CA LYS A 301 23.72 -16.67 -18.10
C LYS A 301 24.13 -16.88 -16.65
N THR A 302 23.21 -17.31 -15.79
CA THR A 302 23.53 -17.66 -14.39
C THR A 302 24.49 -18.84 -14.33
N SER A 303 24.23 -19.90 -15.12
CA SER A 303 25.09 -21.08 -15.13
C SER A 303 26.51 -20.77 -15.62
N GLN A 304 26.66 -19.95 -16.66
CA GLN A 304 27.97 -19.45 -17.12
C GLN A 304 28.72 -18.74 -15.97
N MET A 305 28.07 -17.77 -15.34
CA MET A 305 28.68 -17.00 -14.24
C MET A 305 29.08 -17.86 -13.03
N LEU A 306 28.36 -18.96 -12.76
CA LEU A 306 28.66 -19.85 -11.64
C LEU A 306 29.76 -20.88 -11.97
N ASN A 307 29.97 -21.19 -13.26
CA ASN A 307 30.92 -22.22 -13.69
C ASN A 307 32.28 -21.66 -14.12
N ASP A 308 32.34 -20.39 -14.52
CA ASP A 308 33.52 -19.83 -15.22
C ASP A 308 34.76 -19.60 -14.33
N ASN A 309 34.76 -19.98 -13.04
CA ASN A 309 35.84 -19.69 -12.07
C ASN A 309 36.32 -18.21 -12.07
N ALA A 310 35.51 -17.31 -12.63
CA ALA A 310 35.84 -15.91 -12.78
C ALA A 310 35.90 -15.23 -11.42
N GLU A 311 36.85 -14.29 -11.27
CA GLU A 311 36.95 -13.48 -10.06
C GLU A 311 35.69 -12.62 -9.91
N TRP A 312 35.05 -12.66 -8.74
CA TRP A 312 33.87 -11.84 -8.48
C TRP A 312 34.20 -10.36 -8.44
N THR A 313 33.56 -9.57 -9.30
CA THR A 313 33.58 -8.11 -9.26
C THR A 313 32.24 -7.53 -8.79
N ALA A 314 32.23 -6.24 -8.44
CA ALA A 314 30.98 -5.53 -8.15
C ALA A 314 30.00 -5.52 -9.35
N SER A 315 30.52 -5.61 -10.58
CA SER A 315 29.73 -5.68 -11.80
C SER A 315 29.05 -7.04 -11.95
N GLU A 316 29.81 -8.14 -11.79
CA GLU A 316 29.26 -9.50 -11.85
C GLU A 316 28.28 -9.76 -10.71
N PHE A 317 28.58 -9.30 -9.50
CA PHE A 317 27.62 -9.36 -8.39
C PHE A 317 26.31 -8.66 -8.76
N SER A 318 26.39 -7.45 -9.32
CA SER A 318 25.22 -6.67 -9.73
C SER A 318 24.42 -7.35 -10.84
N LEU A 319 25.09 -8.00 -11.79
CA LEU A 319 24.46 -8.75 -12.86
C LEU A 319 23.76 -10.00 -12.30
N LEU A 320 24.45 -10.81 -11.50
CA LEU A 320 23.86 -12.00 -10.87
C LEU A 320 22.63 -11.60 -10.03
N ARG A 321 22.75 -10.54 -9.22
CA ARG A 321 21.63 -9.99 -8.45
C ARG A 321 20.45 -9.66 -9.34
N ASP A 322 20.66 -8.94 -10.44
CA ASP A 322 19.56 -8.51 -11.32
C ASP A 322 18.89 -9.70 -12.02
N LEU A 323 19.66 -10.72 -12.43
CA LEU A 323 19.17 -11.97 -12.99
C LEU A 323 18.27 -12.72 -11.99
N ILE A 324 18.73 -12.89 -10.75
CA ILE A 324 17.98 -13.62 -9.72
C ILE A 324 16.75 -12.83 -9.25
N VAL A 325 16.86 -11.51 -9.03
CA VAL A 325 15.69 -10.68 -8.71
C VAL A 325 14.65 -10.74 -9.84
N CYS A 326 15.08 -10.71 -11.10
CA CYS A 326 14.19 -10.88 -12.25
C CYS A 326 13.50 -12.25 -12.21
N ARG A 327 14.26 -13.33 -12.07
CA ARG A 327 13.75 -14.71 -12.01
C ARG A 327 12.72 -14.90 -10.91
N LEU A 328 13.05 -14.49 -9.68
CA LEU A 328 12.16 -14.61 -8.53
C LEU A 328 10.89 -13.77 -8.69
N THR A 329 11.00 -12.56 -9.27
CA THR A 329 9.85 -11.68 -9.54
C THR A 329 8.87 -12.29 -10.53
N LEU A 330 9.39 -12.82 -11.64
CA LEU A 330 8.55 -13.42 -12.68
C LEU A 330 7.98 -14.77 -12.24
N PHE A 331 8.79 -15.62 -11.60
CA PHE A 331 8.39 -16.95 -11.13
C PHE A 331 7.28 -16.87 -10.08
N ASN A 332 7.41 -16.00 -9.08
CA ASN A 332 6.42 -15.87 -8.01
C ASN A 332 5.19 -15.03 -8.40
N ALA A 333 5.15 -14.43 -9.59
CA ALA A 333 4.06 -13.51 -9.97
C ALA A 333 3.80 -12.39 -8.92
N ARG A 334 4.87 -12.01 -8.19
CA ARG A 334 4.84 -11.04 -7.09
C ARG A 334 5.03 -9.62 -7.60
N ARG A 335 4.71 -8.62 -6.77
CA ARG A 335 4.99 -7.22 -7.13
C ARG A 335 6.50 -7.04 -7.20
N GLY A 336 6.99 -6.21 -8.12
CA GLY A 336 8.43 -6.05 -8.35
C GLY A 336 9.24 -5.58 -7.14
N GLY A 337 8.61 -4.99 -6.12
CA GLY A 337 9.30 -4.63 -4.88
C GLY A 337 9.39 -5.76 -3.84
N GLU A 338 8.61 -6.84 -3.97
CA GLU A 338 8.54 -7.91 -2.96
C GLU A 338 9.83 -8.76 -2.94
N PRO A 339 10.23 -9.46 -4.03
CA PRO A 339 11.44 -10.29 -3.99
C PRO A 339 12.74 -9.53 -3.73
N CYS A 340 12.90 -8.29 -4.24
CA CYS A 340 14.14 -7.54 -4.07
C CYS A 340 14.39 -7.03 -2.64
N ARG A 341 13.36 -7.07 -1.76
CA ARG A 341 13.49 -6.71 -0.34
C ARG A 341 13.91 -7.87 0.56
N LEU A 342 14.07 -9.08 0.00
CA LEU A 342 14.41 -10.24 0.81
C LEU A 342 15.70 -9.98 1.59
N THR A 343 15.69 -10.30 2.88
CA THR A 343 16.81 -10.04 3.79
C THR A 343 17.70 -11.28 3.93
N LEU A 344 18.94 -11.08 4.38
CA LEU A 344 19.84 -12.18 4.72
C LEU A 344 19.27 -13.06 5.85
N GLN A 345 18.54 -12.46 6.79
CA GLN A 345 17.87 -13.20 7.86
C GLN A 345 16.76 -14.11 7.31
N GLU A 346 15.84 -13.57 6.51
CA GLU A 346 14.74 -14.33 5.92
C GLU A 346 15.27 -15.45 5.00
N TRP A 347 16.36 -15.19 4.28
CA TRP A 347 17.08 -16.24 3.54
C TRP A 347 17.70 -17.29 4.47
N GLY A 348 18.36 -16.89 5.54
CA GLY A 348 18.96 -17.80 6.52
C GLY A 348 17.93 -18.75 7.14
N GLU A 349 16.74 -18.25 7.47
CA GLU A 349 15.61 -19.06 7.94
C GLU A 349 15.10 -20.03 6.86
N ALA A 350 14.98 -19.57 5.62
CA ALA A 350 14.58 -20.40 4.48
C ALA A 350 15.60 -21.51 4.17
N ALA A 351 16.90 -21.19 4.19
CA ALA A 351 17.99 -22.13 3.92
C ALA A 351 18.03 -23.25 4.98
N LYS A 352 17.79 -22.90 6.25
CA LYS A 352 17.68 -23.85 7.37
C LYS A 352 16.37 -24.65 7.37
N GLY A 353 15.42 -24.31 6.52
CA GLY A 353 14.11 -24.97 6.49
C GLY A 353 13.22 -24.64 7.69
N CYS A 354 13.43 -23.50 8.36
CA CYS A 354 12.70 -23.15 9.60
C CYS A 354 11.17 -23.04 9.43
N TRP A 355 10.69 -22.97 8.19
CA TRP A 355 9.27 -22.82 7.86
C TRP A 355 8.58 -24.11 7.43
N ILE A 356 9.32 -25.22 7.35
CA ILE A 356 8.81 -26.53 6.97
C ILE A 356 8.91 -27.42 8.20
N ASP A 357 7.77 -27.91 8.68
CA ASP A 357 7.71 -28.91 9.74
C ASP A 357 8.12 -30.27 9.14
N PRO A 358 9.18 -30.92 9.65
CA PRO A 358 9.60 -32.23 9.18
C PRO A 358 8.49 -33.29 9.26
N GLU A 359 7.65 -33.26 10.30
CA GLU A 359 6.55 -34.23 10.46
C GLU A 359 5.47 -34.06 9.39
N GLU A 360 5.15 -32.80 9.02
CA GLU A 360 4.21 -32.52 7.93
C GLU A 360 4.80 -32.86 6.57
N GLN A 361 6.13 -32.69 6.39
CA GLN A 361 6.81 -33.06 5.17
C GLN A 361 6.77 -34.57 4.91
N GLU A 362 6.84 -35.40 5.97
CA GLU A 362 6.75 -36.86 5.86
C GLU A 362 5.36 -37.35 5.46
N LYS A 363 4.30 -36.60 5.82
CA LYS A 363 2.89 -36.91 5.50
C LYS A 363 2.51 -36.64 4.04
N ILE A 364 3.34 -35.94 3.28
CA ILE A 364 3.10 -35.74 1.85
C ILE A 364 3.08 -37.12 1.20
N GLU A 365 2.07 -37.45 0.40
CA GLU A 365 2.01 -38.74 -0.29
C GLU A 365 2.44 -38.62 -1.75
N ASP A 366 2.07 -37.49 -2.39
CA ASP A 366 2.34 -37.24 -3.80
C ASP A 366 3.86 -37.12 -4.09
N PRO A 367 4.42 -37.93 -5.02
CA PRO A 367 5.84 -37.91 -5.33
C PRO A 367 6.34 -36.58 -5.90
N LEU A 368 5.50 -35.88 -6.67
CA LEU A 368 5.86 -34.59 -7.26
C LEU A 368 5.92 -33.51 -6.18
N GLU A 369 4.95 -33.47 -5.26
CA GLU A 369 4.97 -32.57 -4.10
C GLU A 369 6.18 -32.81 -3.20
N LYS A 370 6.53 -34.08 -2.93
CA LYS A 370 7.75 -34.43 -2.19
C LYS A 370 8.99 -33.86 -2.84
N GLU A 371 9.11 -33.99 -4.16
CA GLU A 371 10.26 -33.51 -4.91
C GLU A 371 10.31 -31.98 -4.95
N LEU A 372 9.15 -31.32 -5.07
CA LEU A 372 9.03 -29.86 -5.03
C LEU A 372 9.49 -29.27 -3.69
N VAL A 373 9.11 -29.89 -2.57
CA VAL A 373 9.53 -29.44 -1.22
C VAL A 373 11.04 -29.58 -1.04
N LYS A 374 11.66 -30.62 -1.62
CA LYS A 374 13.13 -30.81 -1.55
C LYS A 374 13.88 -29.77 -2.38
N ARG A 375 13.37 -29.47 -3.59
CA ARG A 375 14.04 -28.61 -4.59
C ARG A 375 13.77 -27.12 -4.43
N THR A 376 12.75 -26.75 -3.66
CA THR A 376 12.32 -25.35 -3.52
C THR A 376 12.48 -24.90 -2.07
N LYS A 377 13.05 -23.72 -1.87
CA LYS A 377 13.05 -23.05 -0.55
C LYS A 377 11.94 -22.01 -0.50
N ILE A 378 11.43 -21.73 0.70
CA ILE A 378 10.41 -20.70 0.92
C ILE A 378 10.89 -19.72 1.98
N ALA A 379 10.79 -18.42 1.67
CA ALA A 379 11.04 -17.34 2.61
C ALA A 379 9.78 -16.51 2.82
N TYR A 380 9.61 -15.94 4.01
CA TYR A 380 8.46 -15.10 4.35
C TYR A 380 8.89 -13.68 4.68
N GLN A 381 8.26 -12.71 4.04
CA GLN A 381 8.48 -11.28 4.29
C GLN A 381 7.26 -10.63 4.94
N THR A 382 7.46 -9.51 5.61
CA THR A 382 6.35 -8.72 6.14
C THR A 382 5.60 -7.99 5.01
N GLY A 383 4.30 -8.23 4.88
CA GLY A 383 3.42 -7.61 3.88
C GLY A 383 2.86 -6.24 4.26
N LYS A 384 1.74 -5.85 3.61
CA LYS A 384 1.01 -4.61 3.92
C LYS A 384 0.06 -4.85 5.10
N GLY A 385 0.27 -4.11 6.19
CA GLY A 385 -0.44 -4.30 7.46
C GLY A 385 0.28 -5.32 8.35
N ASN A 386 0.06 -5.25 9.67
CA ASN A 386 0.85 -6.00 10.65
C ASN A 386 0.58 -7.53 10.66
N ASN A 387 -0.32 -8.05 9.80
CA ASN A 387 -0.85 -9.43 9.93
C ASN A 387 -0.79 -10.27 8.64
N ARG A 388 0.03 -9.90 7.63
CA ARG A 388 0.14 -10.72 6.41
C ARG A 388 1.58 -10.96 6.04
N LEU A 389 1.98 -12.24 6.02
CA LEU A 389 3.25 -12.67 5.48
C LEU A 389 3.15 -12.77 3.95
N VAL A 390 4.26 -12.49 3.28
CA VAL A 390 4.45 -12.58 1.83
C VAL A 390 5.43 -13.70 1.59
N SER A 391 4.94 -14.82 1.06
CA SER A 391 5.77 -15.95 0.65
C SER A 391 6.53 -15.65 -0.65
N VAL A 392 7.81 -16.00 -0.66
CA VAL A 392 8.70 -15.98 -1.83
C VAL A 392 9.28 -17.39 -1.98
N LEU A 393 8.89 -18.07 -3.04
CA LEU A 393 9.43 -19.36 -3.45
C LEU A 393 10.75 -19.13 -4.19
N ILE A 394 11.79 -19.86 -3.80
CA ILE A 394 13.13 -19.82 -4.38
C ILE A 394 13.34 -21.18 -5.06
N PRO A 395 13.19 -21.24 -6.40
CA PRO A 395 13.34 -22.48 -7.15
C PRO A 395 14.80 -22.94 -7.18
N GLU A 396 15.00 -24.23 -7.46
CA GLU A 396 16.30 -24.92 -7.48
C GLU A 396 17.33 -24.19 -8.35
N ASP A 397 16.92 -23.70 -9.53
CA ASP A 397 17.77 -22.98 -10.48
C ASP A 397 18.32 -21.64 -9.95
N CYS A 398 17.82 -21.16 -8.81
CA CYS A 398 18.28 -19.94 -8.16
C CYS A 398 19.15 -20.20 -6.92
N LEU A 399 19.15 -21.41 -6.36
CA LEU A 399 19.71 -21.65 -5.01
C LEU A 399 21.21 -21.36 -4.95
N ASN A 400 22.00 -21.87 -5.90
CA ASN A 400 23.44 -21.63 -5.94
C ASN A 400 23.77 -20.14 -6.07
N ALA A 401 23.06 -19.43 -6.95
CA ALA A 401 23.23 -18.00 -7.12
C ALA A 401 22.84 -17.21 -5.86
N VAL A 402 21.77 -17.61 -5.16
CA VAL A 402 21.38 -16.98 -3.89
C VAL A 402 22.43 -17.22 -2.81
N MET A 403 23.02 -18.42 -2.72
CA MET A 403 24.11 -18.70 -1.78
C MET A 403 25.33 -17.81 -2.04
N ILE A 404 25.70 -17.62 -3.31
CA ILE A 404 26.77 -16.69 -3.72
C ILE A 404 26.45 -15.24 -3.32
N LEU A 405 25.22 -14.77 -3.59
CA LEU A 405 24.79 -13.42 -3.23
C LEU A 405 24.73 -13.17 -1.72
N ALA A 406 24.56 -14.24 -0.92
CA ALA A 406 24.57 -14.21 0.53
C ALA A 406 25.97 -14.37 1.16
N ASN A 407 26.97 -14.82 0.39
CA ASN A 407 28.32 -15.09 0.90
C ASN A 407 29.02 -13.79 1.35
N ALA A 408 29.58 -13.79 2.56
CA ALA A 408 30.17 -12.60 3.17
C ALA A 408 31.40 -12.08 2.43
N ASP A 409 32.27 -12.97 1.95
CA ASP A 409 33.51 -12.61 1.26
C ASP A 409 33.23 -12.01 -0.11
N ILE A 410 32.32 -12.63 -0.88
CA ILE A 410 31.87 -12.13 -2.18
C ILE A 410 31.20 -10.76 -2.02
N ARG A 411 30.40 -10.58 -0.97
CA ARG A 411 29.78 -9.29 -0.66
C ARG A 411 30.83 -8.22 -0.31
N ALA A 412 31.87 -8.58 0.42
CA ALA A 412 32.96 -7.68 0.75
C ALA A 412 33.71 -7.23 -0.52
N VAL A 413 34.04 -8.16 -1.42
CA VAL A 413 34.67 -7.87 -2.73
C VAL A 413 33.79 -6.95 -3.59
N ALA A 414 32.47 -7.16 -3.58
CA ALA A 414 31.51 -6.30 -4.28
C ALA A 414 31.30 -4.91 -3.62
N GLY A 415 32.00 -4.61 -2.52
CA GLY A 415 31.95 -3.34 -1.80
C GLY A 415 30.62 -3.13 -1.07
N ILE A 416 30.00 -4.19 -0.56
CA ILE A 416 28.74 -4.14 0.18
C ILE A 416 29.03 -3.97 1.68
N PRO A 417 28.40 -3.01 2.38
CA PRO A 417 28.60 -2.84 3.81
C PRO A 417 28.10 -4.06 4.60
N THR A 418 28.84 -4.46 5.64
CA THR A 418 28.45 -5.56 6.54
C THR A 418 27.11 -5.33 7.24
N LYS A 419 26.73 -4.07 7.44
CA LYS A 419 25.44 -3.68 8.04
C LYS A 419 24.26 -3.78 7.07
N ASN A 420 24.49 -3.98 5.76
CA ASN A 420 23.39 -4.09 4.79
C ASN A 420 22.64 -5.42 4.98
N MET A 421 21.36 -5.31 5.37
CA MET A 421 20.49 -6.46 5.68
C MET A 421 19.89 -7.17 4.46
N TYR A 422 19.92 -6.55 3.28
CA TYR A 422 19.28 -7.08 2.09
C TYR A 422 20.10 -8.20 1.46
N LEU A 423 19.41 -9.26 1.03
CA LEU A 423 19.98 -10.34 0.22
C LEU A 423 20.43 -9.80 -1.14
N PHE A 424 19.66 -8.86 -1.71
CA PHE A 424 19.93 -8.24 -3.00
C PHE A 424 20.30 -6.76 -2.83
N PRO A 425 21.50 -6.41 -2.34
CA PRO A 425 21.87 -5.01 -2.10
C PRO A 425 22.34 -4.31 -3.39
N TYR A 426 22.33 -2.97 -3.37
CA TYR A 426 23.21 -2.21 -4.27
C TYR A 426 24.67 -2.40 -3.86
N THR A 427 25.57 -2.37 -4.85
CA THR A 427 27.02 -2.29 -4.60
C THR A 427 27.42 -0.85 -4.24
N GLN A 428 28.71 -0.57 -4.11
CA GLN A 428 29.25 0.79 -3.86
C GLN A 428 28.86 1.36 -2.48
N GLN A 429 29.07 0.59 -1.41
CA GLN A 429 28.85 1.02 -0.02
C GLN A 429 27.38 1.44 0.28
N SER A 430 26.43 0.97 -0.52
CA SER A 430 25.01 1.29 -0.33
C SER A 430 24.36 0.41 0.74
N MET A 431 23.47 1.02 1.52
CA MET A 431 22.60 0.33 2.50
C MET A 431 21.24 -0.07 1.91
N ASP A 432 20.98 0.29 0.66
CA ASP A 432 19.70 0.11 -0.02
C ASP A 432 19.72 -1.11 -0.97
N HIS A 433 18.55 -1.45 -1.52
CA HIS A 433 18.33 -2.54 -2.47
C HIS A 433 17.83 -2.01 -3.83
N PRO A 434 17.94 -2.78 -4.93
CA PRO A 434 17.49 -2.33 -6.24
C PRO A 434 15.97 -2.33 -6.35
N SER A 435 15.47 -1.58 -7.33
CA SER A 435 14.08 -1.71 -7.76
C SER A 435 13.93 -2.94 -8.64
N GLY A 436 13.04 -3.87 -8.30
CA GLY A 436 12.81 -5.03 -9.16
C GLY A 436 12.24 -4.68 -10.54
N TRP A 437 11.63 -3.49 -10.72
CA TRP A 437 11.28 -3.01 -12.07
C TRP A 437 12.53 -2.78 -12.92
N TYR A 438 13.57 -2.15 -12.37
CA TYR A 438 14.82 -1.92 -13.09
C TYR A 438 15.53 -3.25 -13.38
N CYS A 439 15.54 -4.20 -12.44
CA CYS A 439 16.12 -5.53 -12.67
C CYS A 439 15.40 -6.27 -13.81
N VAL A 440 14.06 -6.36 -13.76
CA VAL A 440 13.27 -7.01 -14.82
C VAL A 440 13.48 -6.33 -16.17
N ASN A 441 13.40 -4.99 -16.22
CA ASN A 441 13.56 -4.23 -17.46
C ASN A 441 14.98 -4.35 -18.05
N ARG A 442 16.02 -4.38 -17.20
CA ARG A 442 17.40 -4.57 -17.64
C ARG A 442 17.62 -5.96 -18.23
N VAL A 443 17.18 -7.01 -17.53
CA VAL A 443 17.31 -8.39 -18.02
C VAL A 443 16.49 -8.61 -19.29
N ALA A 444 15.28 -8.05 -19.37
CA ALA A 444 14.47 -8.10 -20.59
C ALA A 444 15.14 -7.44 -21.80
N LYS A 445 15.87 -6.33 -21.59
CA LYS A 445 16.68 -5.70 -22.64
C LYS A 445 17.86 -6.58 -23.05
N MET A 446 18.57 -7.15 -22.08
CA MET A 446 19.72 -8.04 -22.34
C MET A 446 19.32 -9.33 -23.05
N ALA A 447 18.12 -9.85 -22.76
CA ALA A 447 17.54 -11.01 -23.43
C ALA A 447 16.92 -10.67 -24.80
N GLU A 448 16.96 -9.39 -25.21
CA GLU A 448 16.42 -8.90 -26.50
C GLU A 448 14.98 -9.37 -26.74
N LEU A 449 14.10 -9.16 -25.76
CA LEU A 449 12.70 -9.56 -25.87
C LEU A 449 11.97 -8.76 -26.95
N LYS A 450 10.98 -9.40 -27.59
CA LYS A 450 10.19 -8.78 -28.65
C LYS A 450 9.31 -7.65 -28.10
N ASP A 451 8.69 -7.84 -26.94
CA ASP A 451 7.85 -6.83 -26.29
C ASP A 451 8.24 -6.64 -24.81
N ILE A 452 9.32 -5.88 -24.60
CA ILE A 452 9.84 -5.51 -23.27
C ILE A 452 8.79 -4.75 -22.45
N THR A 453 7.89 -4.00 -23.09
CA THR A 453 6.92 -3.15 -22.39
C THR A 453 5.87 -3.96 -21.62
N LYS A 454 5.55 -5.16 -22.12
CA LYS A 454 4.63 -6.09 -21.47
C LYS A 454 5.32 -6.98 -20.44
N MET A 455 6.63 -7.24 -20.59
CA MET A 455 7.42 -8.02 -19.63
C MET A 455 7.69 -7.25 -18.34
N THR A 456 6.66 -7.19 -17.48
CA THR A 456 6.72 -6.50 -16.19
C THR A 456 6.18 -7.39 -15.07
N ALA A 457 6.53 -7.09 -13.82
CA ALA A 457 5.97 -7.79 -12.66
C ALA A 457 4.43 -7.79 -12.65
N THR A 458 3.81 -6.67 -13.02
CA THR A 458 2.34 -6.56 -13.12
C THR A 458 1.78 -7.39 -14.27
N GLY A 459 2.43 -7.37 -15.44
CA GLY A 459 2.03 -8.16 -16.60
C GLY A 459 2.11 -9.66 -16.33
N MET A 460 3.23 -10.12 -15.76
CA MET A 460 3.43 -11.52 -15.40
C MET A 460 2.44 -11.97 -14.31
N ARG A 461 2.22 -11.12 -13.30
CA ARG A 461 1.20 -11.35 -12.27
C ARG A 461 -0.20 -11.54 -12.85
N HIS A 462 -0.57 -10.72 -13.83
CA HIS A 462 -1.84 -10.86 -14.52
C HIS A 462 -1.91 -12.17 -15.32
N ARG A 463 -0.87 -12.48 -16.12
CA ARG A 463 -0.78 -13.73 -16.90
C ARG A 463 -0.96 -14.97 -16.01
N VAL A 464 -0.20 -15.08 -14.92
CA VAL A 464 -0.28 -16.22 -13.98
C VAL A 464 -1.67 -16.32 -13.33
N SER A 465 -2.25 -15.18 -12.92
CA SER A 465 -3.62 -15.17 -12.37
C SER A 465 -4.65 -15.66 -13.39
N THR A 466 -4.49 -15.29 -14.67
CA THR A 466 -5.36 -15.76 -15.76
C THR A 466 -5.18 -17.25 -16.00
N MET A 467 -3.95 -17.75 -16.11
CA MET A 467 -3.67 -19.18 -16.28
C MET A 467 -4.27 -20.01 -15.15
N PHE A 468 -4.07 -19.60 -13.91
CA PHE A 468 -4.60 -20.29 -12.73
C PHE A 468 -6.14 -20.26 -12.69
N ALA A 469 -6.76 -19.19 -13.19
CA ALA A 469 -8.22 -19.12 -13.34
C ALA A 469 -8.76 -20.02 -14.47
N MET A 470 -7.94 -20.44 -15.44
CA MET A 470 -8.32 -21.41 -16.46
C MET A 470 -8.24 -22.86 -15.98
N MET A 471 -7.42 -23.12 -14.94
CA MET A 471 -7.23 -24.46 -14.40
C MET A 471 -8.43 -24.88 -13.56
N ASP A 472 -8.84 -26.13 -13.70
CA ASP A 472 -9.90 -26.73 -12.88
C ASP A 472 -9.31 -27.23 -11.55
N VAL A 473 -8.97 -26.26 -10.68
CA VAL A 473 -8.39 -26.53 -9.37
C VAL A 473 -9.44 -26.50 -8.26
N PRO A 474 -9.32 -27.37 -7.23
CA PRO A 474 -10.16 -27.32 -6.04
C PRO A 474 -10.13 -25.94 -5.36
N ASP A 475 -11.23 -25.58 -4.69
CA ASP A 475 -11.37 -24.27 -4.05
C ASP A 475 -10.31 -24.02 -2.95
N PHE A 476 -9.83 -25.09 -2.31
CA PHE A 476 -8.78 -25.02 -1.30
C PHE A 476 -7.42 -24.59 -1.89
N ASP A 477 -6.99 -25.17 -3.02
CA ASP A 477 -5.75 -24.78 -3.69
C ASP A 477 -5.85 -23.39 -4.31
N ARG A 478 -7.06 -23.02 -4.71
CA ARG A 478 -7.38 -21.66 -5.14
C ARG A 478 -7.22 -20.63 -4.02
N GLU A 479 -7.59 -20.99 -2.79
CA GLU A 479 -7.37 -20.13 -1.62
C GLU A 479 -5.88 -19.96 -1.31
N ARG A 480 -5.09 -21.05 -1.35
CA ARG A 480 -3.64 -21.00 -1.20
C ARG A 480 -2.97 -20.09 -2.24
N PHE A 481 -3.42 -20.17 -3.50
CA PHE A 481 -2.94 -19.26 -4.54
C PHE A 481 -3.31 -17.80 -4.25
N TYR A 482 -4.49 -17.53 -3.68
CA TYR A 482 -4.90 -16.16 -3.34
C TYR A 482 -4.10 -15.57 -2.18
N ASP A 483 -3.77 -16.39 -1.20
CA ASP A 483 -2.86 -16.02 -0.11
C ASP A 483 -1.44 -15.79 -0.64
N HIS A 484 -0.96 -16.67 -1.54
CA HIS A 484 0.27 -16.44 -2.29
C HIS A 484 0.19 -15.19 -3.16
N MET A 485 -0.96 -14.74 -3.65
CA MET A 485 -1.02 -13.47 -4.37
C MET A 485 -1.19 -12.29 -3.40
N GLY A 486 -1.63 -12.50 -2.17
CA GLY A 486 -1.95 -11.43 -1.23
C GLY A 486 -3.21 -10.66 -1.65
N HIS A 487 -4.18 -11.34 -2.27
CA HIS A 487 -5.51 -10.82 -2.60
C HIS A 487 -6.53 -11.32 -1.57
N SER A 488 -7.56 -10.54 -1.25
CA SER A 488 -8.75 -11.09 -0.57
C SER A 488 -9.66 -11.77 -1.59
N LYS A 489 -10.37 -12.85 -1.21
CA LYS A 489 -11.39 -13.55 -2.05
C LYS A 489 -12.26 -12.59 -2.89
N ASN A 490 -12.70 -11.47 -2.31
CA ASN A 490 -13.54 -10.46 -2.98
C ASN A 490 -12.85 -9.64 -4.09
N ILE A 491 -11.53 -9.43 -4.02
CA ILE A 491 -10.79 -8.70 -5.06
C ILE A 491 -10.65 -9.58 -6.31
N ASN A 492 -10.47 -10.90 -6.14
CA ASN A 492 -10.34 -11.81 -7.28
C ASN A 492 -11.66 -12.10 -7.98
N LYS A 493 -12.77 -12.26 -7.23
CA LYS A 493 -14.12 -12.47 -7.78
C LYS A 493 -14.55 -11.38 -8.78
N HIS A 494 -14.05 -10.16 -8.61
CA HIS A 494 -14.37 -9.04 -9.49
C HIS A 494 -13.23 -8.59 -10.41
N VAL A 495 -11.98 -9.05 -10.25
CA VAL A 495 -10.86 -8.61 -11.10
C VAL A 495 -10.39 -9.71 -12.06
N TYR A 496 -10.37 -10.98 -11.62
CA TYR A 496 -9.76 -12.10 -12.36
C TYR A 496 -10.73 -13.26 -12.67
N GLN A 497 -11.89 -13.35 -11.99
CA GLN A 497 -12.95 -14.31 -12.33
C GLN A 497 -13.85 -13.84 -13.47
N ALA A 498 -13.33 -13.09 -14.44
CA ALA A 498 -14.06 -12.97 -15.70
C ALA A 498 -14.03 -14.39 -16.30
N PRO A 499 -15.16 -15.07 -16.47
CA PRO A 499 -15.14 -16.36 -17.12
C PRO A 499 -14.54 -16.11 -18.50
N LEU A 500 -13.47 -16.84 -18.81
CA LEU A 500 -12.73 -16.68 -20.05
C LEU A 500 -13.76 -16.62 -21.18
N ALA A 501 -13.68 -15.63 -22.07
CA ALA A 501 -14.67 -15.50 -23.15
C ALA A 501 -14.90 -16.87 -23.81
N ILE A 502 -13.82 -17.63 -24.03
CA ILE A 502 -13.84 -19.02 -24.48
C ILE A 502 -14.62 -19.95 -23.54
N SER A 503 -14.26 -20.08 -22.26
CA SER A 503 -14.99 -20.98 -21.33
C SER A 503 -16.46 -20.58 -21.15
N THR A 504 -16.77 -19.29 -21.20
CA THR A 504 -18.15 -18.80 -21.13
C THR A 504 -18.90 -19.19 -22.40
N ILE A 505 -18.31 -18.96 -23.57
CA ILE A 505 -18.87 -19.36 -24.87
C ILE A 505 -19.04 -20.88 -24.91
N THR A 506 -18.06 -21.67 -24.47
CA THR A 506 -18.11 -23.13 -24.60
C THR A 506 -18.97 -23.81 -23.53
N LYS A 507 -18.99 -23.32 -22.29
CA LYS A 507 -19.83 -23.88 -21.22
C LYS A 507 -21.22 -23.26 -21.22
N VAL A 508 -21.31 -21.94 -21.05
CA VAL A 508 -22.60 -21.21 -20.99
C VAL A 508 -23.20 -21.05 -22.38
N GLY A 509 -22.41 -20.62 -23.36
CA GLY A 509 -22.87 -20.42 -24.73
C GLY A 509 -23.38 -21.72 -25.35
N LYS A 510 -22.78 -22.89 -25.06
CA LYS A 510 -23.35 -24.19 -25.46
C LYS A 510 -24.76 -24.40 -24.91
N HIS A 511 -25.00 -24.10 -23.64
CA HIS A 511 -26.35 -24.18 -23.06
C HIS A 511 -27.30 -23.17 -23.70
N LEU A 512 -26.86 -21.92 -23.89
CA LEU A 512 -27.66 -20.88 -24.53
C LEU A 512 -28.00 -21.22 -25.99
N TYR A 513 -27.05 -21.73 -26.77
CA TYR A 513 -27.29 -22.22 -28.13
C TYR A 513 -28.25 -23.41 -28.16
N ASN A 514 -28.19 -24.29 -27.16
CA ASN A 514 -29.13 -25.41 -27.06
C ASN A 514 -30.55 -24.92 -26.71
N PHE A 515 -30.69 -23.90 -25.86
CA PHE A 515 -31.98 -23.26 -25.57
C PHE A 515 -32.54 -22.53 -26.79
N ASP A 516 -31.70 -21.77 -27.49
CA ASP A 516 -32.07 -20.98 -28.68
C ASP A 516 -32.49 -21.88 -29.85
N ASN A 517 -31.78 -22.99 -30.08
CA ASN A 517 -32.11 -23.95 -31.13
C ASN A 517 -33.25 -24.93 -30.76
N GLY A 518 -33.94 -24.73 -29.63
CA GLY A 518 -35.02 -25.61 -29.17
C GLY A 518 -34.57 -27.04 -28.79
N LYS A 519 -33.27 -27.30 -28.73
CA LYS A 519 -32.67 -28.60 -28.35
C LYS A 519 -32.51 -28.69 -26.85
N CYS A 520 -33.61 -28.53 -26.11
CA CYS A 520 -33.58 -28.69 -24.67
C CYS A 520 -33.66 -30.17 -24.29
N SER A 521 -32.51 -30.79 -24.01
CA SER A 521 -32.42 -32.13 -23.41
C SER A 521 -32.84 -32.16 -21.93
N PHE A 522 -33.71 -31.25 -21.48
CA PHE A 522 -34.31 -31.34 -20.14
C PHE A 522 -35.37 -32.42 -20.05
N CYS A 523 -35.89 -32.89 -21.19
CA CYS A 523 -36.87 -33.98 -21.21
C CYS A 523 -36.23 -35.37 -21.04
N THR A 524 -34.92 -35.53 -21.28
CA THR A 524 -34.27 -36.86 -21.29
C THR A 524 -33.74 -37.30 -19.92
N ILE A 525 -33.50 -36.38 -18.98
CA ILE A 525 -32.98 -36.72 -17.64
C ILE A 525 -34.13 -37.10 -16.67
N ILE A 526 -35.31 -36.52 -16.85
CA ILE A 526 -36.50 -36.91 -16.06
C ILE A 526 -37.10 -38.21 -16.63
N GLY A 527 -37.05 -38.41 -17.96
CA GLY A 527 -37.54 -39.64 -18.60
C GLY A 527 -36.79 -40.90 -18.17
N SER A 528 -35.47 -40.83 -17.98
CA SER A 528 -34.66 -41.97 -17.52
C SER A 528 -34.77 -42.23 -16.01
N CYS A 529 -34.97 -41.20 -15.18
CA CYS A 529 -35.26 -41.40 -13.76
C CYS A 529 -36.67 -41.99 -13.51
N ILE A 530 -37.67 -41.59 -14.29
CA ILE A 530 -39.04 -42.10 -14.14
C ILE A 530 -39.19 -43.53 -14.67
N THR A 531 -38.53 -43.89 -15.78
CA THR A 531 -38.53 -45.29 -16.27
C THR A 531 -37.77 -46.23 -15.32
N SER A 532 -36.66 -45.78 -14.72
CA SER A 532 -35.95 -46.57 -13.70
C SER A 532 -36.80 -46.80 -12.44
N TYR A 533 -37.59 -45.81 -12.02
CA TYR A 533 -38.44 -45.91 -10.82
C TYR A 533 -39.71 -46.76 -11.07
N LEU A 534 -40.35 -46.63 -12.24
CA LEU A 534 -41.53 -47.43 -12.60
C LEU A 534 -41.20 -48.90 -12.83
N GLN A 535 -40.00 -49.23 -13.32
CA GLN A 535 -39.58 -50.61 -13.56
C GLN A 535 -39.19 -51.36 -12.27
N VAL A 536 -38.79 -50.62 -11.22
CA VAL A 536 -38.59 -51.19 -9.88
C VAL A 536 -39.93 -51.48 -9.21
N CYS A 537 -40.92 -50.58 -9.32
CA CYS A 537 -42.25 -50.80 -8.73
C CYS A 537 -43.06 -51.91 -9.41
N LEU A 538 -42.93 -52.12 -10.72
CA LEU A 538 -43.63 -53.21 -11.43
C LEU A 538 -43.05 -54.61 -11.15
N ASN A 539 -41.77 -54.69 -10.75
CA ASN A 539 -41.12 -55.94 -10.36
C ASN A 539 -41.36 -56.32 -8.89
N GLU A 540 -41.81 -55.39 -8.04
CA GLU A 540 -42.19 -55.67 -6.65
C GLU A 540 -43.64 -56.18 -6.52
N GLU A 541 -44.55 -55.84 -7.44
CA GLU A 541 -45.93 -56.35 -7.45
C GLU A 541 -46.10 -57.73 -8.13
N SER A 542 -45.10 -58.20 -8.87
CA SER A 542 -45.13 -59.51 -9.56
C SER A 542 -44.43 -60.65 -8.79
N GLY A 543 -43.95 -60.38 -7.57
CA GLY A 543 -43.32 -61.35 -6.67
C GLY A 543 -44.19 -61.82 -5.48
N ALA A 544 -45.47 -61.42 -5.44
CA ALA A 544 -46.41 -61.81 -4.39
C ALA A 544 -47.65 -62.51 -4.96
N HIS A 545 -47.47 -63.71 -5.51
CA HIS A 545 -48.48 -64.77 -5.53
C HIS A 545 -47.83 -66.15 -5.63
#